data_AF-A0A645CJ79-F1
#
_entry.id   AF-A0A645CJ79-F1
#
_cell.length_a   1.000
_cell.length_b   1.000
_cell.length_c   1.000
_cell.angle_alpha   90.00
_cell.angle_beta   90.00
_cell.angle_gamma   90.00
#
_symmetry.space_group_name_H-M   'P 1'
#
loop_
_entity.id
_entity.type
_entity.pdbx_description
1 polymer ?
#
loop_
_entity_poly.entity_id
_entity_poly.type
_entity_poly.pdbx_seq_one_letter_code
_entity_poly.pdbx_strand_id
1 'polypeptide(L)'
;MVDPVQALLFIVLFLVLQQIEGNLIYPRVVGSSVGLPSIWVLAAVILGGKLMGISGMLVFIPLCSVLYTLFKQYVKDCLALKKISPAKLDPDSSPPREAAKKHPPVAGGGKSAGA
;
A
#
# COMPACT_ATOMS: atom_id res chain seq x y z
N MET A 1 16.19 8.46 -45.43
CA MET A 1 16.95 9.48 -44.68
C MET A 1 15.96 10.08 -43.70
N VAL A 2 16.15 9.87 -42.39
CA VAL A 2 15.25 10.46 -41.38
C VAL A 2 15.53 11.95 -41.30
N ASP A 3 14.47 12.76 -41.39
CA ASP A 3 14.60 14.21 -41.31
C ASP A 3 14.82 14.60 -39.84
N PRO A 4 15.85 15.41 -39.50
CA PRO A 4 16.13 15.80 -38.12
C PRO A 4 14.93 16.50 -37.44
N VAL A 5 14.06 17.14 -38.21
CA VAL A 5 12.84 17.78 -37.69
C VAL A 5 11.83 16.73 -37.20
N GLN A 6 11.70 15.59 -37.90
CA GLN A 6 10.83 14.49 -37.47
C GLN A 6 11.34 13.83 -36.20
N ALA A 7 12.67 13.69 -36.05
CA ALA A 7 13.28 13.16 -34.84
C ALA A 7 13.02 14.07 -33.64
N LEU A 8 13.14 15.39 -33.81
CA LEU A 8 12.82 16.37 -32.76
C LEU A 8 11.36 16.25 -32.31
N LEU A 9 10.44 16.16 -33.27
CA LEU A 9 9.00 16.07 -33.00
C LEU A 9 8.64 14.77 -32.29
N PHE A 10 9.26 13.65 -32.68
CA PHE A 10 9.11 12.36 -32.00
C PHE A 10 9.58 12.41 -30.54
N ILE A 11 10.74 13.03 -30.28
CA ILE A 11 11.25 13.17 -28.90
C ILE A 11 10.29 13.97 -28.03
N VAL A 12 9.79 15.10 -28.54
CA VAL A 12 8.82 15.93 -27.79
C VAL A 12 7.54 15.13 -27.50
N LEU A 13 7.00 14.43 -28.50
CA LEU A 13 5.83 13.58 -28.31
C LEU A 13 6.08 12.47 -27.28
N PHE A 14 7.23 11.80 -27.36
CA PHE A 14 7.61 10.71 -26.46
C PHE A 14 7.76 11.20 -25.01
N LEU A 15 8.35 12.38 -24.81
CA LEU A 15 8.44 13.00 -23.48
C LEU A 15 7.04 13.30 -22.91
N VAL A 16 6.14 13.87 -23.71
CA VAL A 16 4.75 14.13 -23.28
C VAL A 16 4.05 12.83 -22.91
N LEU A 17 4.22 11.79 -23.73
CA LEU A 17 3.67 10.46 -23.46
C LEU A 17 4.21 9.90 -22.13
N GLN A 18 5.53 9.96 -21.91
CA GLN A 18 6.14 9.50 -20.66
C GLN A 18 5.64 10.25 -19.43
N GLN A 19 5.42 11.57 -19.53
CA GLN A 19 4.85 12.34 -18.42
C GLN A 19 3.43 11.90 -18.07
N ILE A 20 2.61 11.64 -19.10
CA ILE A 20 1.24 11.15 -18.93
C ILE A 20 1.26 9.75 -18.31
N GLU A 21 2.16 8.87 -18.79
CA GLU A 21 2.32 7.53 -18.24
C GLU A 21 2.76 7.55 -16.77
N GLY A 22 3.82 8.29 -16.44
CA GLY A 22 4.36 8.33 -15.09
C GLY A 22 3.43 8.97 -14.07
N ASN A 23 2.71 10.04 -14.44
CA ASN A 23 1.91 10.82 -13.50
C ASN A 23 0.43 10.42 -13.44
N LEU A 24 -0.16 9.87 -14.51
CA LEU A 24 -1.59 9.55 -14.56
C LEU A 24 -1.86 8.05 -14.72
N ILE A 25 -1.25 7.40 -15.72
CA ILE A 25 -1.55 6.00 -16.01
C ILE A 25 -0.97 5.10 -14.93
N TYR A 26 0.30 5.29 -14.58
CA TYR A 26 1.00 4.47 -13.60
C TYR A 26 0.25 4.42 -12.26
N PRO A 27 -0.08 5.54 -11.58
CA PRO A 27 -0.81 5.47 -10.31
C PRO A 27 -2.22 4.88 -10.44
N ARG A 28 -2.90 5.02 -11.59
CA ARG A 28 -4.21 4.40 -11.82
C ARG A 28 -4.13 2.89 -12.06
N VAL A 29 -3.10 2.42 -12.76
CA VAL A 29 -2.95 1.01 -13.15
C VAL A 29 -2.27 0.19 -12.07
N VAL A 30 -1.21 0.72 -11.44
CA VAL A 30 -0.44 0.00 -10.41
C VAL A 30 -0.84 0.39 -8.98
N GLY A 31 -1.68 1.41 -8.81
CA GLY A 31 -2.20 1.83 -7.51
C GLY A 31 -1.14 2.41 -6.56
N SER A 32 -1.44 2.36 -5.26
CA SER A 32 -0.57 2.81 -4.17
C SER A 32 0.58 1.81 -3.92
N SER A 33 1.55 1.78 -4.84
CA SER A 33 2.94 1.37 -4.63
C SER A 33 3.19 0.03 -3.93
N VAL A 34 2.60 -1.09 -4.37
CA VAL A 34 3.01 -2.47 -3.98
C VAL A 34 3.04 -2.77 -2.46
N GLY A 35 2.79 -1.80 -1.60
CA GLY A 35 2.99 -1.83 -0.15
C GLY A 35 4.40 -2.17 0.34
N LEU A 36 5.44 -2.19 -0.52
CA LEU A 36 6.79 -2.63 -0.14
C LEU A 36 7.56 -1.46 0.51
N PRO A 37 8.04 -1.59 1.75
CA PRO A 37 8.89 -0.57 2.36
C PRO A 37 10.18 -0.38 1.54
N SER A 38 10.62 0.88 1.36
CA SER A 38 11.78 1.25 0.52
C SER A 38 13.07 0.52 0.89
N ILE A 39 13.23 0.15 2.17
CA ILE A 39 14.36 -0.64 2.67
C ILE A 39 14.46 -2.03 2.01
N TRP A 40 13.33 -2.68 1.72
CA TRP A 40 13.32 -3.99 1.05
C TRP A 40 13.68 -3.88 -0.43
N VAL A 41 13.28 -2.78 -1.09
CA VAL A 41 13.74 -2.49 -2.47
C VAL A 41 15.25 -2.34 -2.50
N LEU A 42 15.82 -1.54 -1.58
CA LEU A 42 17.27 -1.36 -1.48
C LEU A 42 17.99 -2.68 -1.22
N ALA A 43 17.49 -3.50 -0.29
CA ALA A 43 18.05 -4.81 0.00
C ALA A 43 18.04 -5.71 -1.25
N ALA A 44 16.93 -5.74 -1.99
CA ALA A 44 16.80 -6.50 -3.23
C ALA A 44 17.80 -6.05 -4.30
N VAL A 45 18.00 -4.74 -4.46
CA VAL A 45 18.95 -4.16 -5.42
C VAL A 45 20.40 -4.52 -5.05
N ILE A 46 20.77 -4.43 -3.77
CA ILE A 46 22.11 -4.80 -3.31
C ILE A 46 22.34 -6.31 -3.51
N LEU A 47 21.38 -7.14 -3.15
CA LEU A 47 21.51 -8.61 -3.28
C LEU A 47 21.56 -9.04 -4.75
N GLY A 48 20.60 -8.58 -5.55
CA GLY A 48 20.51 -8.87 -6.99
C GLY A 48 21.71 -8.31 -7.76
N GLY A 49 22.16 -7.10 -7.41
CA GLY A 49 23.36 -6.48 -7.97
C GLY A 49 24.62 -7.30 -7.72
N LYS A 50 24.78 -7.89 -6.53
CA LYS A 50 25.93 -8.75 -6.23
C LYS A 50 25.87 -10.13 -6.89
N LEU A 51 24.68 -10.65 -7.17
CA LEU A 51 24.49 -11.99 -7.74
C LEU A 51 24.68 -12.02 -9.26
N MET A 52 24.03 -11.11 -9.98
CA MET A 52 24.03 -11.09 -11.45
C MET A 52 24.22 -9.68 -12.05
N GLY A 53 24.61 -8.69 -11.24
CA GLY A 53 24.74 -7.31 -11.70
C GLY A 53 23.38 -6.67 -12.00
N ILE A 54 23.32 -5.93 -13.10
CA ILE A 54 22.13 -5.15 -13.50
C ILE A 54 20.92 -6.04 -13.74
N SER A 55 21.10 -7.20 -14.38
CA SER A 55 20.00 -8.15 -14.62
C SER A 55 19.45 -8.71 -13.31
N GLY A 56 20.33 -8.97 -12.33
CA GLY A 56 19.93 -9.42 -11.00
C GLY A 56 19.11 -8.39 -10.25
N MET A 57 19.43 -7.10 -10.38
CA MET A 57 18.64 -6.01 -9.78
C MET A 57 17.19 -6.02 -10.31
N LEU A 58 16.99 -6.18 -11.62
CA LEU A 58 15.65 -6.18 -12.23
C LEU A 58 14.79 -7.37 -11.77
N VAL A 59 15.40 -8.54 -11.60
CA VAL A 59 14.68 -9.76 -11.19
C VAL A 59 14.43 -9.78 -9.67
N PHE A 60 15.36 -9.28 -8.87
CA PHE A 60 15.24 -9.34 -7.40
C PHE A 60 14.16 -8.40 -6.84
N ILE A 61 13.89 -7.26 -7.47
CA ILE A 61 12.86 -6.32 -7.02
C ILE A 61 11.47 -6.98 -6.95
N PRO A 62 10.91 -7.54 -8.04
CA PRO A 62 9.61 -8.21 -7.99
C PRO A 62 9.64 -9.48 -7.12
N LEU A 63 10.77 -10.20 -7.06
CA LEU A 63 10.92 -11.37 -6.21
C LEU A 63 10.79 -11.02 -4.72
N CYS A 64 11.49 -9.99 -4.26
CA CYS A 64 11.40 -9.50 -2.87
C CYS A 64 9.99 -8.98 -2.56
N SER A 65 9.34 -8.33 -3.53
CA SER A 65 7.95 -7.88 -3.39
C SER A 65 6.97 -9.02 -3.12
N VAL A 66 7.06 -10.10 -3.91
CA VAL A 66 6.21 -11.28 -3.72
C VAL A 66 6.49 -11.92 -2.36
N LEU A 67 7.77 -12.11 -2.01
CA LEU A 67 8.17 -12.72 -0.73
C LEU A 67 7.66 -11.92 0.48
N TYR A 68 7.82 -10.60 0.47
CA TYR A 68 7.32 -9.73 1.52
C TYR A 68 5.80 -9.79 1.63
N THR A 69 5.08 -9.82 0.51
CA THR A 69 3.62 -9.88 0.50
C THR A 69 3.14 -11.19 1.13
N LEU A 70 3.74 -12.32 0.78
CA LEU A 70 3.44 -13.62 1.37
C LEU A 70 3.75 -13.64 2.87
N PHE A 71 4.91 -13.13 3.28
CA PHE A 71 5.28 -13.06 4.70
C PHE A 71 4.31 -12.19 5.51
N LYS A 72 3.93 -11.03 4.96
CA LYS A 72 2.96 -10.13 5.58
C LYS A 72 1.58 -10.77 5.73
N GLN A 73 1.12 -11.51 4.72
CA GLN A 73 -0.14 -12.27 4.79
C GLN A 73 -0.04 -13.38 5.84
N TYR A 74 1.03 -14.16 5.83
CA TYR A 74 1.26 -15.23 6.80
C TYR A 74 1.25 -14.73 8.26
N VAL A 75 1.94 -13.62 8.55
CA VAL A 75 1.95 -13.02 9.89
C VAL A 75 0.54 -12.55 10.29
N LYS A 76 -0.19 -11.92 9.37
CA LYS A 76 -1.58 -11.50 9.62
C LYS A 76 -2.49 -12.68 9.92
N ASP A 77 -2.37 -13.77 9.16
CA ASP A 77 -3.17 -14.98 9.36
C ASP A 77 -2.85 -15.64 10.71
N CYS A 78 -1.57 -15.74 11.08
CA CYS A 78 -1.15 -16.23 12.40
C CYS A 78 -1.70 -15.36 13.55
N LEU A 79 -1.72 -14.03 13.39
CA LEU A 79 -2.27 -13.11 14.39
C LEU A 79 -3.79 -13.22 14.49
N ALA A 80 -4.49 -13.42 13.37
CA ALA A 80 -5.94 -13.61 13.33
C ALA A 80 -6.36 -14.87 14.13
N LEU A 81 -5.60 -15.97 14.01
CA LEU A 81 -5.86 -17.20 14.75
C LEU A 81 -5.68 -17.04 16.27
N LYS A 82 -4.81 -16.13 16.72
CA LYS A 82 -4.61 -15.84 18.14
C LYS A 82 -5.67 -14.90 18.75
N LYS A 83 -6.68 -14.46 17.99
CA LYS A 83 -7.74 -13.52 18.43
C LYS A 83 -7.20 -12.28 19.16
N ILE A 84 -6.01 -11.81 18.81
CA ILE A 84 -5.49 -10.55 19.33
C ILE A 84 -6.33 -9.46 18.67
N SER A 85 -7.17 -8.81 19.47
CA SER A 85 -8.06 -7.76 18.97
C SER A 85 -7.23 -6.66 18.30
N PRO A 86 -7.55 -6.27 17.05
CA PRO A 86 -6.86 -5.18 16.36
C PRO A 86 -6.86 -3.86 17.15
N ALA A 87 -7.84 -3.69 18.05
CA ALA A 87 -7.93 -2.54 18.94
C ALA A 87 -6.78 -2.41 19.97
N LYS A 88 -5.98 -3.45 20.21
CA LYS A 88 -4.79 -3.38 21.08
C LYS A 88 -3.46 -3.20 20.33
N LEU A 89 -3.46 -3.36 19.01
CA LEU A 89 -2.25 -3.30 18.19
C LEU A 89 -1.94 -1.87 17.72
N ASP A 90 -2.95 -1.02 17.62
CA ASP A 90 -2.84 0.38 17.22
C ASP A 90 -3.45 1.29 18.30
N PRO A 91 -2.69 1.75 19.31
CA PRO A 91 -3.19 2.69 20.33
C PRO A 91 -3.61 4.06 19.78
N ASP A 92 -3.29 4.36 18.51
CA ASP A 92 -3.67 5.58 17.78
C ASP A 92 -4.83 5.36 16.78
N SER A 93 -5.34 4.13 16.68
CA SER A 93 -6.56 3.86 15.92
C SER A 93 -7.76 4.37 16.72
N SER A 94 -8.07 5.65 16.52
CA SER A 94 -9.27 6.29 17.07
C SER A 94 -10.46 5.34 16.97
N PRO A 95 -11.16 5.03 18.08
CA PRO A 95 -12.23 4.04 18.08
C PRO A 95 -13.29 4.44 17.04
N PRO A 96 -13.93 3.48 16.36
CA PRO A 96 -14.99 3.77 15.42
C PRO A 96 -16.02 4.68 16.09
N ARG A 97 -16.11 5.94 15.64
CA ARG A 97 -17.17 6.89 16.02
C ARG A 97 -18.58 6.32 15.80
N GLU A 98 -18.67 5.17 15.13
CA GLU A 98 -19.86 4.42 14.79
C GLU A 98 -20.41 3.53 15.94
N ALA A 99 -19.59 3.12 16.91
CA ALA A 99 -20.07 2.31 18.04
C ALA A 99 -20.94 3.12 19.03
N ALA A 100 -20.82 4.45 19.04
CA ALA A 100 -21.54 5.33 19.98
C ALA A 100 -23.01 5.61 19.58
N LYS A 101 -23.46 5.22 18.38
CA LYS A 101 -24.82 5.53 17.89
C LYS A 101 -25.85 4.41 18.05
N LYS A 102 -25.48 3.21 18.54
CA LYS A 102 -26.37 2.03 18.54
C LYS A 102 -26.99 1.62 19.89
N HIS A 103 -26.87 2.42 20.94
CA HIS A 103 -27.61 2.18 22.18
C HIS A 103 -28.18 3.50 22.74
N PRO A 104 -29.48 3.81 22.53
CA PRO A 104 -30.17 4.67 23.46
C PRO A 104 -30.31 3.93 24.81
N PRO A 105 -30.06 4.57 25.96
CA PRO A 105 -30.35 3.96 27.24
C PRO A 105 -31.86 3.70 27.34
N VAL A 106 -32.21 2.44 27.55
CA VAL A 106 -33.52 2.04 28.04
C VAL A 106 -33.67 2.66 29.43
N ALA A 107 -34.34 3.82 29.50
CA ALA A 107 -34.75 4.43 30.75
C ALA A 107 -35.95 3.64 31.30
N GLY A 108 -35.64 2.56 32.04
CA GLY A 108 -36.58 1.89 32.93
C GLY A 108 -37.00 2.83 34.07
N GLY A 109 -38.29 2.77 34.39
CA GLY A 109 -38.97 3.70 35.30
C GLY A 109 -38.55 3.65 36.77
N GLY A 110 -38.98 4.69 37.47
CA GLY A 110 -38.87 4.83 38.93
C GLY A 110 -39.93 5.79 39.42
N LYS A 111 -40.89 5.23 40.18
CA LYS A 111 -41.89 5.90 41.02
C LYS A 111 -41.27 7.01 41.88
N SER A 112 -42.08 8.02 42.23
CA SER A 112 -42.41 8.41 43.63
C SER A 112 -42.55 9.93 43.83
N ALA A 113 -43.55 10.28 44.66
CA ALA A 113 -43.81 11.56 45.33
C ALA A 113 -44.24 12.73 44.42
N GLY A 114 -45.35 13.42 44.64
CA GLY A 114 -46.13 13.64 45.87
C GLY A 114 -46.25 15.15 46.08
N ALA A 115 -47.43 15.71 45.80
CA ALA A 115 -48.02 16.95 46.33
C ALA A 115 -49.20 17.35 45.45
#